data_AF-A0A0F9VFT3-F1
#
_entry.id   AF-A0A0F9VFT3-F1
#
_cell.length_a   1.000
_cell.length_b   1.000
_cell.length_c   1.000
_cell.angle_alpha   90.00
_cell.angle_beta   90.00
_cell.angle_gamma   90.00
#
_symmetry.space_group_name_H-M   'P 1'
#
loop_
_entity.id
_entity.type
_entity.pdbx_description
1 polymer ?
#
loop_
_entity_poly.entity_id
_entity_poly.type
_entity_poly.pdbx_seq_one_letter_code
_entity_poly.pdbx_strand_id
1 'polypeptide(L)'
;MSWYYQSTDQYSQRIAYKAGTDFEEYIGETHPKDQHRTAVAIWRIKKIAYDGTNRIVSILWADRSEKFNFVWNLRATYNYT
;
A
#
# COMPACT_ATOMS: atom_id res chain seq x y z
N MET A 1 -5.07 -28.08 22.47
CA MET A 1 -4.11 -27.29 21.66
C MET A 1 -4.88 -26.64 20.53
N SER A 2 -5.16 -25.34 20.65
CA SER A 2 -5.81 -24.58 19.58
C SER A 2 -4.74 -24.21 18.55
N TRP A 3 -4.80 -24.84 17.38
CA TRP A 3 -3.95 -24.51 16.26
C TRP A 3 -4.49 -23.22 15.64
N TYR A 4 -3.99 -22.07 16.10
CA TYR A 4 -4.17 -20.85 15.33
C TYR A 4 -3.41 -21.03 14.02
N TYR A 5 -4.15 -21.19 12.92
CA TYR A 5 -3.64 -20.97 11.57
C TYR A 5 -3.20 -19.50 11.51
N GLN A 6 -1.91 -19.24 11.75
CA GLN A 6 -1.35 -17.97 11.34
C GLN A 6 -1.49 -17.92 9.82
N SER A 7 -2.20 -16.91 9.31
CA SER A 7 -2.25 -16.61 7.89
C SER A 7 -0.82 -16.62 7.35
N THR A 8 -0.53 -17.53 6.43
CA THR A 8 0.82 -17.89 5.98
C THR A 8 1.58 -16.75 5.30
N ASP A 9 0.93 -15.61 5.03
CA ASP A 9 1.57 -14.37 4.62
C ASP A 9 1.02 -13.18 5.43
N GLN A 10 1.63 -12.88 6.57
CA GLN A 10 1.42 -11.57 7.22
C GLN A 10 2.25 -10.52 6.46
N TYR A 11 1.59 -9.50 5.92
CA TYR A 11 2.25 -8.32 5.39
C TYR A 11 2.08 -7.16 6.35
N SER A 12 3.15 -6.40 6.55
CA SER A 12 3.06 -5.10 7.21
C SER A 12 2.55 -4.07 6.20
N GLN A 13 1.65 -3.21 6.67
CA GLN A 13 1.08 -2.15 5.85
C GLN A 13 1.58 -0.78 6.29
N ARG A 14 1.74 0.12 5.33
CA ARG A 14 2.04 1.52 5.56
C ARG A 14 1.04 2.37 4.80
N ILE A 15 0.53 3.41 5.46
CA ILE A 15 -0.52 4.28 4.92
C ILE A 15 0.04 5.69 4.79
N ALA A 16 -0.23 6.36 3.67
CA ALA A 16 -0.05 7.80 3.53
C ALA A 16 -1.40 8.45 3.26
N TYR A 17 -1.68 9.53 3.98
CA TYR A 17 -2.92 10.27 3.88
C TYR A 17 -2.79 11.44 2.90
N LYS A 18 -3.91 11.81 2.29
CA LYS A 18 -4.01 12.99 1.43
C LYS A 18 -3.80 14.25 2.27
N ALA A 19 -2.99 15.17 1.75
CA ALA A 19 -2.63 16.41 2.47
C ALA A 19 -3.87 17.20 2.90
N GLY A 20 -3.93 17.55 4.20
CA GLY A 20 -5.03 18.33 4.77
C GLY A 20 -6.32 17.55 5.02
N THR A 21 -6.31 16.23 4.92
CA THR A 21 -7.48 15.37 5.19
C THR A 21 -7.06 14.09 5.92
N ASP A 22 -8.03 13.41 6.56
CA ASP A 22 -7.81 12.09 7.17
C ASP A 22 -8.04 10.93 6.19
N PHE A 23 -8.13 11.20 4.88
CA PHE A 23 -8.37 10.18 3.85
C PHE A 23 -7.07 9.52 3.40
N GLU A 24 -7.05 8.20 3.34
CA GLU A 24 -5.91 7.40 2.88
C GLU A 24 -5.68 7.58 1.39
N GLU A 25 -4.51 8.07 0.98
CA GLU A 25 -4.20 8.19 -0.45
C GLU A 25 -3.45 6.96 -0.96
N TYR A 26 -2.51 6.42 -0.18
CA TYR A 26 -1.65 5.32 -0.59
C TYR A 26 -1.56 4.24 0.49
N ILE A 27 -1.56 2.98 0.07
CA ILE A 27 -1.33 1.80 0.91
C ILE A 27 -0.15 1.02 0.34
N GLY A 28 0.90 0.86 1.12
CA GLY A 28 2.07 0.04 0.80
C GLY A 28 2.06 -1.23 1.62
N GLU A 29 2.41 -2.35 1.01
CA GLU A 29 2.49 -3.64 1.68
C GLU A 29 3.87 -4.24 1.45
N THR A 30 4.45 -4.80 2.50
CA THR A 30 5.76 -5.46 2.44
C THR A 30 5.88 -6.53 3.53
N HIS A 31 6.93 -7.32 3.47
CA HIS A 31 7.21 -8.31 4.50
C HIS A 31 7.48 -7.60 5.86
N PRO A 32 6.96 -8.08 7.00
CA PRO A 32 7.05 -7.38 8.28
C PRO A 32 8.46 -7.07 8.75
N LYS A 33 9.43 -7.92 8.41
CA LYS A 33 10.85 -7.69 8.73
C LYS A 33 11.44 -6.48 8.01
N ASP A 34 10.89 -6.12 6.86
CA ASP A 34 11.42 -5.06 6.00
C ASP A 34 10.57 -3.77 6.02
N GLN A 35 9.53 -3.70 6.85
CA GLN A 35 8.60 -2.56 6.94
C GLN A 35 9.25 -1.18 7.19
N HIS A 36 10.47 -1.17 7.73
CA HIS A 36 11.24 0.06 8.00
C HIS A 36 12.02 0.56 6.76
N ARG A 37 12.16 -0.27 5.72
CA ARG A 37 13.01 0.00 4.54
C ARG A 37 12.20 0.69 3.44
N THR A 38 11.93 1.98 3.60
CA THR A 38 11.07 2.73 2.66
C THR A 38 11.77 3.17 1.37
N ALA A 39 13.09 3.09 1.31
CA ALA A 39 13.92 3.46 0.15
C ALA A 39 14.34 2.26 -0.71
N VAL A 40 13.77 1.07 -0.48
CA VAL A 40 14.14 -0.18 -1.17
C VAL A 40 12.95 -0.71 -1.98
N ALA A 41 13.23 -1.31 -3.13
CA ALA A 41 12.24 -1.88 -4.05
C ALA A 41 11.70 -3.23 -3.56
N ILE A 42 10.90 -3.21 -2.50
CA ILE A 42 10.34 -4.39 -1.79
C ILE A 42 8.87 -4.20 -1.40
N TRP A 43 8.27 -3.09 -1.82
CA TRP A 43 6.89 -2.76 -1.55
C TRP A 43 6.06 -3.13 -2.77
N ARG A 44 4.81 -3.52 -2.54
CA ARG A 44 3.74 -3.34 -3.52
C ARG A 44 2.86 -2.19 -3.03
N ILE A 45 2.37 -1.35 -3.94
CA ILE A 45 1.73 -0.08 -3.58
C ILE A 45 0.40 0.05 -4.30
N LYS A 46 -0.63 0.42 -3.54
CA LYS A 46 -1.96 0.77 -4.02
C LYS A 46 -2.22 2.25 -3.80
N LYS A 47 -2.97 2.87 -4.70
CA LYS A 47 -3.59 4.19 -4.51
C LYS A 47 -5.08 4.02 -4.33
N ILE A 48 -5.67 4.72 -3.37
CA ILE A 48 -7.12 4.78 -3.18
C ILE A 48 -7.63 6.04 -3.88
N ALA A 49 -8.66 5.88 -4.71
CA ALA A 49 -9.36 6.99 -5.33
C ALA A 49 -10.73 7.18 -4.70
N TYR A 50 -11.12 8.43 -4.52
CA TYR A 50 -12.39 8.83 -3.94
C TYR A 50 -13.22 9.64 -4.94
N ASP A 51 -14.55 9.57 -4.82
CA ASP A 51 -15.45 10.49 -5.50
C ASP A 51 -15.50 11.88 -4.82
N GLY A 52 -16.28 12.79 -5.40
CA GLY A 52 -16.51 14.13 -4.85
C GLY A 52 -17.27 14.17 -3.51
N THR A 53 -17.73 13.01 -3.01
CA THR A 53 -18.40 12.85 -1.71
C THR A 53 -17.58 12.05 -0.70
N ASN A 54 -16.28 11.88 -0.97
CA ASN A 54 -15.33 11.12 -0.15
C ASN A 54 -15.64 9.62 -0.01
N ARG A 55 -16.34 9.02 -0.97
CA ARG A 55 -16.51 7.56 -1.03
C ARG A 55 -15.42 6.94 -1.88
N ILE A 56 -14.90 5.80 -1.45
CA ILE A 56 -13.92 5.04 -2.23
C ILE A 56 -14.59 4.55 -3.52
N VAL A 57 -13.98 4.87 -4.66
CA VAL A 57 -14.44 4.43 -5.99
C VAL A 57 -13.51 3.42 -6.65
N SER A 58 -12.22 3.44 -6.32
CA SER A 58 -11.29 2.45 -6.84
C SER A 58 -10.04 2.31 -5.96
N ILE A 59 -9.40 1.15 -6.10
CA ILE A 59 -8.09 0.84 -5.53
C ILE A 59 -7.23 0.37 -6.70
N LEU A 60 -6.16 1.10 -6.97
CA LEU A 60 -5.34 0.94 -8.17
C LEU A 60 -3.92 0.52 -7.78
N TRP A 61 -3.36 -0.47 -8.46
CA TRP A 61 -1.97 -0.88 -8.26
C TRP A 61 -1.00 0.05 -8.99
N ALA A 62 0.15 0.31 -8.37
CA ALA A 62 1.26 1.01 -9.00
C ALA A 62 1.72 0.27 -10.25
N ASP A 63 1.80 0.98 -11.38
CA ASP A 63 2.16 0.48 -12.71
C ASP A 63 1.46 -0.83 -13.10
N ARG A 64 0.20 -1.01 -12.66
CA ARG A 64 -0.62 -2.23 -12.86
C ARG A 64 0.07 -3.51 -12.38
N SER A 65 0.89 -3.41 -11.33
CA SER A 65 1.65 -4.54 -10.81
C SER A 65 1.43 -4.77 -9.32
N GLU A 66 1.18 -6.03 -8.97
CA GLU A 66 1.08 -6.49 -7.58
C GLU A 66 2.44 -6.96 -7.03
N LYS A 67 3.51 -6.81 -7.81
CA LYS A 67 4.87 -7.26 -7.45
C LYS A 67 5.44 -6.40 -6.32
N PHE A 68 6.28 -7.02 -5.49
CA PHE A 68 7.04 -6.36 -4.43
C PHE A 68 8.34 -5.75 -4.97
N ASN A 69 8.23 -4.84 -5.94
CA ASN A 69 9.39 -4.23 -6.62
C ASN A 69 9.29 -2.69 -6.66
N PHE A 70 8.49 -2.10 -5.78
CA PHE A 70 8.32 -0.65 -5.67
C PHE A 70 8.97 -0.09 -4.40
N VAL A 71 9.29 1.20 -4.43
CA VAL A 71 9.92 1.95 -3.34
C VAL A 71 8.86 2.84 -2.71
N TRP A 72 8.58 2.67 -1.41
CA TRP A 72 7.55 3.45 -0.72
C TRP A 72 7.74 4.98 -0.82
N ASN A 73 8.98 5.46 -0.71
CA ASN A 73 9.28 6.88 -0.81
C ASN A 73 8.89 7.48 -2.19
N LEU A 74 8.84 6.65 -3.23
CA LEU A 74 8.48 7.03 -4.60
C LEU A 74 7.00 6.77 -4.93
N ARG A 75 6.16 6.42 -3.95
CA ARG A 75 4.72 6.13 -4.17
C ARG A 75 3.97 7.15 -5.03
N ALA A 76 4.31 8.44 -4.95
CA ALA A 76 3.63 9.48 -5.71
C ALA A 76 4.05 9.55 -7.20
N THR A 77 5.13 8.87 -7.60
CA THR A 77 5.69 8.95 -8.96
C THR A 77 5.23 7.81 -9.88
N TYR A 78 4.59 6.78 -9.35
CA TYR A 78 4.11 5.64 -10.14
C TYR A 78 2.78 5.94 -10.83
N ASN A 79 2.46 5.20 -11.89
CA ASN A 79 1.18 5.33 -12.57
C ASN A 79 0.12 4.48 -11.87
N TYR A 80 -1.09 5.01 -11.77
CA TYR A 80 -2.23 4.32 -11.16
C TYR A 80 -3.41 4.38 -12.12
N THR A 81 -3.61 3.31 -12.90
CA THR A 81 -4.65 3.21 -13.94
C THR A 81 -5.20 1.81 -14.04
#